data_AF-A0A346CBT8-F1
#
_entry.id   AF-A0A346CBT8-F1
#
_cell.length_a   1.000
_cell.length_b   1.000
_cell.length_c   1.000
_cell.angle_alpha   90.00
_cell.angle_beta   90.00
_cell.angle_gamma   90.00
#
_symmetry.space_group_name_H-M   'P 1'
#
loop_
_entity.id
_entity.type
_entity.pdbx_description
1 polymer ?
#
loop_
_entity_poly.entity_id
_entity_poly.type
_entity_poly.pdbx_seq_one_letter_code
_entity_poly.pdbx_strand_id
1 'polypeptide(L)'
;MKRIRTVTALAAALLIAGAAAGCSDDGGAGSAGGTETRNAADAPDTDVVPAATSSSAPAVDVKDGTYGKTLVDEKGRTLYLFEKDSKDKSKCDDDCAKAWPPFTVKSTPTAGKGVKKDLLKTTKRDDGSEQVTYNGHPLYRFADDQKPGDTNGQDVDAFGAKWFVVDPDGDKITTKPKTGDGGY
;
A
#
# COMPACT_ATOMS: atom_id res chain seq x y z
N MET A 1 22.87 -18.47 36.87
CA MET A 1 24.24 -18.13 37.26
C MET A 1 24.90 -17.39 36.10
N LYS A 2 25.37 -16.15 36.36
CA LYS A 2 26.34 -15.27 35.62
C LYS A 2 26.86 -15.76 34.25
N ARG A 3 26.98 -14.93 33.21
CA ARG A 3 27.78 -13.68 33.17
C ARG A 3 27.31 -12.65 32.12
N ILE A 4 27.30 -11.39 32.58
CA ILE A 4 27.21 -10.12 31.87
C ILE A 4 28.52 -9.82 31.11
N ARG A 5 28.43 -9.24 29.91
CA ARG A 5 29.47 -8.34 29.34
C ARG A 5 28.84 -7.21 28.52
N THR A 6 28.72 -6.06 29.16
CA THR A 6 28.55 -4.72 28.58
C THR A 6 29.84 -4.31 27.85
N VAL A 7 29.74 -3.69 26.67
CA VAL A 7 30.79 -2.87 26.07
C VAL A 7 30.17 -1.56 25.59
N THR A 8 30.78 -0.47 26.02
CA THR A 8 30.35 0.91 25.85
C THR A 8 31.19 1.61 24.77
N ALA A 9 30.59 2.63 24.16
CA ALA A 9 31.19 3.84 23.57
C ALA A 9 31.79 3.77 22.15
N LEU A 10 31.28 4.62 21.25
CA LEU A 10 31.87 5.93 20.97
C LEU A 10 30.93 6.77 20.09
N ALA A 11 30.68 8.01 20.52
CA ALA A 11 29.97 9.03 19.78
C ALA A 11 30.87 9.66 18.72
N ALA A 12 30.30 10.00 17.57
CA ALA A 12 30.84 11.02 16.67
C ALA A 12 29.67 11.82 16.09
N ALA A 13 29.44 13.00 16.63
CA ALA A 13 28.60 14.03 16.06
C ALA A 13 29.40 14.75 14.97
N LEU A 14 28.83 14.88 13.77
CA LEU A 14 29.31 15.78 12.73
C LEU A 14 28.25 16.86 12.49
N LEU A 15 28.74 18.10 12.54
CA LEU A 15 27.99 19.35 12.63
C LEU A 15 28.20 20.15 11.32
N ILE A 16 27.09 20.76 10.87
CA ILE A 16 26.95 22.15 10.38
C ILE A 16 27.02 22.49 8.86
N ALA A 17 26.00 23.30 8.50
CA ALA A 17 25.86 24.35 7.47
C ALA A 17 25.62 23.91 6.00
N GLY A 18 24.73 24.55 5.23
CA GLY A 18 23.92 25.75 5.44
C GLY A 18 23.59 26.43 4.09
N ALA A 19 22.55 27.26 4.09
CA ALA A 19 22.11 28.24 3.07
C ALA A 19 21.42 27.69 1.79
N ALA A 20 20.49 28.38 1.13
CA ALA A 20 19.59 29.51 1.38
C ALA A 20 18.78 29.73 0.06
N ALA A 21 17.71 30.55 0.13
CA ALA A 21 16.96 31.15 -0.99
C ALA A 21 16.08 30.17 -1.80
N GLY A 22 14.86 30.46 -2.24
CA GLY A 22 13.90 31.59 -2.25
C GLY A 22 12.61 30.96 -2.83
N CYS A 23 11.46 31.57 -3.06
CA CYS A 23 10.87 32.89 -2.91
C CYS A 23 9.35 32.66 -2.98
N SER A 24 8.61 33.53 -2.32
CA SER A 24 7.14 33.53 -2.21
C SER A 24 6.43 33.88 -3.52
N ASP A 25 5.20 33.35 -3.60
CA ASP A 25 3.94 33.91 -4.09
C ASP A 25 3.93 34.90 -5.27
N ASP A 26 3.11 34.60 -6.29
CA ASP A 26 2.29 35.64 -6.95
C ASP A 26 1.00 35.02 -7.50
N GLY A 27 -0.12 35.47 -6.94
CA GLY A 27 -1.45 35.28 -7.51
C GLY A 27 -1.67 36.22 -8.68
N GLY A 28 -2.57 35.86 -9.59
CA GLY A 28 -2.89 36.70 -10.74
C GLY A 28 -4.14 36.23 -11.45
N ALA A 29 -5.27 36.71 -10.95
CA ALA A 29 -6.58 36.55 -11.56
C ALA A 29 -6.70 37.35 -12.87
N GLY A 30 -7.42 36.75 -13.83
CA GLY A 30 -8.35 37.43 -14.74
C GLY A 30 -7.78 38.35 -15.82
N SER A 31 -8.21 38.13 -17.06
CA SER A 31 -9.23 39.03 -17.63
C SER A 31 -9.77 38.48 -18.95
N ALA A 32 -11.00 38.93 -19.21
CA ALA A 32 -11.77 39.01 -20.44
C ALA A 32 -10.96 39.03 -21.75
N GLY A 33 -11.51 38.65 -22.89
CA GLY A 33 -12.90 38.49 -23.29
C GLY A 33 -12.90 38.54 -24.81
N GLY A 34 -13.66 37.66 -25.43
CA GLY A 34 -13.84 37.62 -26.87
C GLY A 34 -15.30 37.31 -27.15
N THR A 35 -16.12 38.35 -27.11
CA THR A 35 -17.44 38.34 -27.75
C THR A 35 -17.23 38.30 -29.26
N GLU A 36 -17.65 37.23 -29.92
CA GLU A 36 -18.18 37.37 -31.27
C GLU A 36 -19.46 36.55 -31.42
N THR A 37 -20.56 37.30 -31.46
CA THR A 37 -21.89 36.86 -31.86
C THR A 37 -21.89 36.47 -33.33
N ARG A 38 -22.41 35.29 -33.67
CA ARG A 38 -23.32 35.12 -34.81
C ARG A 38 -24.11 33.81 -34.72
N ASN A 39 -25.35 33.93 -35.17
CA ASN A 39 -26.55 33.20 -34.74
C ASN A 39 -26.86 31.98 -35.64
N ALA A 40 -27.45 30.96 -35.01
CA ALA A 40 -28.48 30.03 -35.51
C ALA A 40 -28.19 29.04 -36.66
N ALA A 41 -28.18 27.75 -36.31
CA ALA A 41 -28.99 26.73 -36.99
C ALA A 41 -29.24 25.54 -36.04
N ASP A 42 -30.50 25.12 -36.00
CA ASP A 42 -31.09 24.03 -35.22
C ASP A 42 -30.62 22.65 -35.73
N ALA A 43 -30.20 21.78 -34.81
CA ALA A 43 -30.33 20.33 -34.91
C ALA A 43 -30.36 19.75 -33.47
N PRO A 44 -31.29 18.85 -33.12
CA PRO A 44 -31.25 18.16 -31.84
C PRO A 44 -30.33 16.95 -32.00
N ASP A 45 -29.02 17.14 -31.89
CA ASP A 45 -28.13 15.98 -31.79
C ASP A 45 -28.01 15.54 -30.33
N THR A 46 -28.48 14.32 -30.11
CA THR A 46 -28.56 13.69 -28.81
C THR A 46 -27.23 12.98 -28.57
N ASP A 47 -26.13 13.73 -28.55
CA ASP A 47 -24.83 13.17 -28.22
C ASP A 47 -24.72 13.03 -26.69
N VAL A 48 -25.38 11.98 -26.18
CA VAL A 48 -25.04 11.41 -24.88
C VAL A 48 -23.68 10.74 -25.06
N VAL A 49 -22.61 11.52 -24.98
CA VAL A 49 -21.25 10.99 -24.86
C VAL A 49 -21.25 10.17 -23.57
N PRO A 50 -21.06 8.83 -23.62
CA PRO A 50 -20.92 8.07 -22.39
C PRO A 50 -19.70 8.63 -21.69
N ALA A 51 -19.88 9.20 -20.50
CA ALA A 51 -18.76 9.59 -19.65
C ALA A 51 -17.88 8.34 -19.48
N ALA A 52 -16.72 8.35 -20.12
CA ALA A 52 -15.72 7.31 -19.94
C ALA A 52 -15.42 7.26 -18.45
N THR A 53 -15.97 6.25 -17.78
CA THR A 53 -15.72 6.03 -16.38
C THR A 53 -14.26 5.62 -16.29
N SER A 54 -13.38 6.57 -16.00
CA SER A 54 -11.99 6.33 -15.65
C SER A 54 -11.99 5.36 -14.48
N SER A 55 -11.85 4.08 -14.78
CA SER A 55 -11.84 3.03 -13.79
C SER A 55 -10.54 3.17 -13.02
N SER A 56 -10.62 3.66 -11.77
CA SER A 56 -9.47 3.68 -10.89
C SER A 56 -8.96 2.24 -10.70
N ALA A 57 -7.64 2.09 -10.67
CA ALA A 57 -7.02 0.79 -10.41
C ALA A 57 -7.54 0.22 -9.07
N PRO A 58 -7.73 -1.11 -8.95
CA PRO A 58 -8.18 -1.71 -7.71
C PRO A 58 -7.16 -1.48 -6.60
N ALA A 59 -7.64 -1.33 -5.37
CA ALA A 59 -6.77 -1.18 -4.20
C ALA A 59 -5.99 -2.48 -3.90
N VAL A 60 -6.63 -3.63 -4.08
CA VAL A 60 -6.02 -4.95 -3.89
C VAL A 60 -6.24 -5.80 -5.13
N ASP A 61 -5.21 -6.49 -5.62
CA ASP A 61 -5.28 -7.43 -6.73
C ASP A 61 -4.58 -8.75 -6.35
N VAL A 62 -4.74 -9.80 -7.17
CA VAL A 62 -3.99 -11.05 -7.05
C VAL A 62 -2.98 -11.17 -8.19
N LYS A 63 -1.72 -11.50 -7.87
CA LYS A 63 -0.68 -11.78 -8.86
C LYS A 63 0.03 -13.09 -8.57
N ASP A 64 0.50 -13.74 -9.63
CA ASP A 64 1.44 -14.85 -9.52
C ASP A 64 2.85 -14.32 -9.21
N GLY A 65 3.57 -14.98 -8.32
CA GLY A 65 4.91 -14.61 -7.91
C GLY A 65 5.67 -15.76 -7.27
N THR A 66 6.75 -15.42 -6.56
CA THR A 66 7.67 -16.39 -5.93
C THR A 66 6.95 -17.38 -5.00
N TYR A 67 5.87 -16.96 -4.34
CA TYR A 67 5.11 -17.75 -3.39
C TYR A 67 3.78 -18.26 -3.96
N GLY A 68 3.61 -18.27 -5.29
CA GLY A 68 2.36 -18.62 -5.94
C GLY A 68 1.48 -17.38 -6.11
N LYS A 69 0.17 -17.53 -5.95
CA LYS A 69 -0.76 -16.38 -6.00
C LYS A 69 -0.71 -15.61 -4.68
N THR A 70 -0.55 -14.30 -4.75
CA THR A 70 -0.40 -13.43 -3.58
C THR A 70 -1.22 -12.16 -3.75
N LEU A 71 -1.65 -11.58 -2.63
CA LEU A 71 -2.25 -10.25 -2.63
C LEU A 71 -1.19 -9.18 -2.90
N VAL A 72 -1.55 -8.21 -3.74
CA VAL A 72 -0.72 -7.05 -4.05
C VAL A 72 -1.54 -5.76 -4.01
N ASP A 73 -0.87 -4.64 -3.81
CA ASP A 73 -1.45 -3.31 -3.90
C ASP A 73 -1.68 -2.85 -5.35
N GLU A 74 -2.19 -1.64 -5.54
CA GLU A 74 -2.47 -1.03 -6.84
C GLU A 74 -1.23 -0.88 -7.74
N LYS A 75 -0.03 -0.95 -7.15
CA LYS A 75 1.27 -0.86 -7.83
C LYS A 75 1.92 -2.24 -8.00
N GLY A 76 1.27 -3.32 -7.59
CA GLY A 76 1.81 -4.67 -7.65
C GLY A 76 2.84 -4.99 -6.55
N ARG A 77 2.92 -4.20 -5.48
CA ARG A 77 3.76 -4.55 -4.32
C ARG A 77 3.04 -5.54 -3.43
N THR A 78 3.80 -6.50 -2.91
CA THR A 78 3.29 -7.58 -2.06
C THR A 78 2.67 -7.04 -0.78
N LEU A 79 1.54 -7.63 -0.38
CA LEU A 79 0.87 -7.33 0.88
C LEU A 79 1.14 -8.45 1.89
N TYR A 80 1.36 -8.02 3.14
CA TYR A 80 1.77 -8.88 4.24
C TYR A 80 0.78 -8.82 5.40
N LEU A 81 0.73 -9.89 6.19
CA LEU A 81 0.11 -9.94 7.50
C LEU A 81 1.17 -10.08 8.60
N PHE A 82 0.82 -9.62 9.80
CA PHE A 82 1.64 -9.74 11.00
C PHE A 82 1.02 -10.72 11.98
N GLU A 83 1.76 -11.75 12.40
CA GLU A 83 1.19 -12.78 13.30
C GLU A 83 0.80 -12.26 14.69
N LYS A 84 1.37 -11.13 15.12
CA LYS A 84 1.02 -10.53 16.41
C LYS A 84 -0.33 -9.84 16.39
N ASP A 85 -0.86 -9.52 15.21
CA ASP A 85 -2.12 -8.82 15.08
C ASP A 85 -3.28 -9.69 15.55
N SER A 86 -4.32 -9.01 15.99
CA SER A 86 -5.61 -9.63 16.28
C SER A 86 -6.59 -9.30 15.16
N LYS A 87 -7.73 -9.99 15.12
CA LYS A 87 -8.76 -9.76 14.10
C LYS A 87 -9.13 -8.27 14.03
N ASP A 88 -8.93 -7.69 12.85
CA ASP A 88 -9.19 -6.29 12.50
C ASP A 88 -8.49 -5.26 13.42
N LYS A 89 -7.43 -5.66 14.14
CA LYS A 89 -6.68 -4.78 15.05
C LYS A 89 -5.16 -5.02 14.94
N SER A 90 -4.48 -3.98 14.47
CA SER A 90 -3.02 -3.90 14.42
C SER A 90 -2.40 -3.82 15.83
N LYS A 91 -1.25 -4.47 16.00
CA LYS A 91 -0.28 -4.30 17.09
C LYS A 91 1.02 -3.61 16.63
N CYS A 92 1.10 -3.27 15.35
CA CYS A 92 2.27 -2.65 14.74
C CYS A 92 2.10 -1.13 14.67
N ASP A 93 2.67 -0.40 15.63
CA ASP A 93 2.66 1.07 15.68
C ASP A 93 4.09 1.64 15.75
N ASP A 94 4.23 2.96 15.65
CA ASP A 94 5.51 3.69 15.75
C ASP A 94 6.61 3.13 14.83
N ASP A 95 7.73 2.68 15.38
CA ASP A 95 8.85 2.15 14.58
C ASP A 95 8.49 0.88 13.80
N CYS A 96 7.51 0.11 14.30
CA CYS A 96 6.97 -1.00 13.53
C CYS A 96 6.31 -0.50 12.25
N ALA A 97 5.47 0.54 12.34
CA ALA A 97 4.77 1.11 11.19
C ALA A 97 5.71 1.84 10.21
N LYS A 98 6.95 2.16 10.61
CA LYS A 98 7.98 2.68 9.69
C LYS A 98 8.59 1.56 8.84
N ALA A 99 8.92 0.43 9.48
CA ALA A 99 9.48 -0.74 8.79
C ALA A 99 8.41 -1.52 7.99
N TRP A 100 7.18 -1.52 8.51
CA TRP A 100 6.01 -2.18 7.95
C TRP A 100 4.87 -1.18 7.79
N PRO A 101 4.92 -0.29 6.78
CA PRO A 101 3.88 0.69 6.57
C PRO A 101 2.48 0.06 6.43
N PRO A 102 1.50 0.49 7.24
CA PRO A 102 0.11 0.07 7.08
C PRO A 102 -0.40 0.37 5.68
N PHE A 103 -1.10 -0.58 5.05
CA PHE A 103 -1.74 -0.33 3.77
C PHE A 103 -3.04 0.44 3.98
N THR A 104 -2.97 1.77 3.85
CA THR A 104 -4.10 2.68 4.12
C THR A 104 -4.79 3.16 2.86
N VAL A 105 -6.07 3.50 3.00
CA VAL A 105 -6.91 4.04 1.93
C VAL A 105 -7.65 5.29 2.39
N LYS A 106 -8.08 6.13 1.45
CA LYS A 106 -8.88 7.34 1.71
C LYS A 106 -10.38 7.16 1.45
N SER A 107 -10.74 6.01 0.88
CA SER A 107 -12.08 5.65 0.47
C SER A 107 -12.22 4.13 0.53
N THR A 108 -13.44 3.63 0.39
CA THR A 108 -13.70 2.18 0.35
C THR A 108 -12.78 1.47 -0.65
N PRO A 109 -12.00 0.46 -0.21
CA PRO A 109 -11.08 -0.25 -1.08
C PRO A 109 -11.86 -1.09 -2.11
N THR A 110 -11.36 -1.12 -3.34
CA THR A 110 -11.93 -1.92 -4.43
C THR A 110 -11.14 -3.20 -4.62
N ALA A 111 -11.85 -4.31 -4.81
CA ALA A 111 -11.26 -5.62 -5.08
C ALA A 111 -10.99 -5.80 -6.58
N GLY A 112 -9.74 -6.15 -6.91
CA GLY A 112 -9.27 -6.53 -8.23
C GLY A 112 -9.61 -7.97 -8.61
N LYS A 113 -8.91 -8.50 -9.60
CA LYS A 113 -9.16 -9.85 -10.12
C LYS A 113 -8.65 -10.88 -9.11
N GLY A 114 -9.46 -11.90 -8.83
CA GLY A 114 -9.09 -12.99 -7.91
C GLY A 114 -9.21 -12.62 -6.42
N VAL A 115 -9.48 -11.36 -6.09
CA VAL A 115 -9.73 -10.92 -4.71
C VAL A 115 -11.18 -11.19 -4.34
N LYS A 116 -11.40 -11.93 -3.26
CA LYS A 116 -12.73 -12.13 -2.66
C LYS A 116 -13.18 -10.85 -1.94
N LYS A 117 -14.29 -10.24 -2.42
CA LYS A 117 -14.80 -8.95 -1.94
C LYS A 117 -15.30 -8.97 -0.49
N ASP A 118 -15.85 -10.08 -0.06
CA ASP A 118 -16.40 -10.29 1.29
C ASP A 118 -15.33 -10.28 2.38
N LEU A 119 -14.10 -10.65 2.01
CA LEU A 119 -12.92 -10.64 2.89
C LEU A 119 -12.26 -9.26 2.99
N LEU A 120 -12.46 -8.38 1.99
CA LEU A 120 -11.84 -7.06 1.92
C LEU A 120 -12.64 -6.04 2.75
N LYS A 121 -12.02 -5.48 3.78
CA LYS A 121 -12.62 -4.49 4.68
C LYS A 121 -11.62 -3.40 5.03
N THR A 122 -12.01 -2.48 5.91
CA THR A 122 -11.12 -1.52 6.55
C THR A 122 -11.29 -1.58 8.06
N THR A 123 -10.25 -1.16 8.78
CA THR A 123 -10.28 -0.91 10.22
C THR A 123 -9.65 0.44 10.53
N LYS A 124 -10.16 1.11 11.56
CA LYS A 124 -9.63 2.41 12.00
C LYS A 124 -8.46 2.17 12.95
N ARG A 125 -7.32 2.79 12.64
CA ARG A 125 -6.12 2.79 13.49
C ARG A 125 -6.22 3.87 14.58
N ASP A 126 -5.35 3.76 15.58
CA ASP A 126 -5.33 4.68 16.72
C ASP A 126 -4.85 6.09 16.31
N ASP A 127 -4.06 6.19 15.24
CA ASP A 127 -3.67 7.46 14.59
C ASP A 127 -4.78 8.10 13.72
N GLY A 128 -5.94 7.43 13.61
CA GLY A 128 -7.10 7.88 12.85
C GLY A 128 -7.12 7.47 11.38
N SER A 129 -6.06 6.85 10.86
CA SER A 129 -6.02 6.35 9.48
C SER A 129 -6.90 5.11 9.29
N GLU A 130 -7.43 4.92 8.08
CA GLU A 130 -8.13 3.70 7.69
C GLU A 130 -7.16 2.72 7.03
N GLN A 131 -6.93 1.58 7.67
CA GLN A 131 -6.10 0.50 7.13
C GLN A 131 -6.98 -0.56 6.49
N VAL A 132 -6.55 -1.07 5.35
CA VAL A 132 -7.21 -2.20 4.69
C VAL A 132 -6.98 -3.47 5.49
N THR A 133 -8.05 -4.24 5.70
CA THR A 133 -7.96 -5.61 6.23
C THR A 133 -8.43 -6.61 5.18
N TYR A 134 -7.85 -7.82 5.23
CA TYR A 134 -8.26 -8.93 4.40
C TYR A 134 -8.40 -10.20 5.23
N ASN A 135 -9.57 -10.83 5.19
CA ASN A 135 -9.91 -11.96 6.06
C ASN A 135 -9.70 -11.65 7.57
N GLY A 136 -9.81 -10.38 7.96
CA GLY A 136 -9.57 -9.93 9.32
C GLY A 136 -8.10 -9.65 9.67
N HIS A 137 -7.16 -9.79 8.73
CA HIS A 137 -5.77 -9.39 8.92
C HIS A 137 -5.56 -7.95 8.47
N PRO A 138 -5.04 -7.04 9.32
CA PRO A 138 -4.51 -5.77 8.86
C PRO A 138 -3.38 -6.01 7.84
N LEU A 139 -3.46 -5.33 6.70
CA LEU A 139 -2.50 -5.51 5.61
C LEU A 139 -1.40 -4.45 5.66
N TYR A 140 -0.18 -4.87 5.35
CA TYR A 140 1.01 -4.02 5.37
C TYR A 140 1.79 -4.13 4.08
N ARG A 141 2.56 -3.10 3.80
CA ARG A 141 3.69 -3.14 2.86
C ARG A 141 4.98 -3.33 3.66
N PHE A 142 6.04 -3.74 3.00
CA PHE A 142 7.37 -3.78 3.61
C PHE A 142 8.25 -2.66 3.07
N ALA A 143 8.95 -1.93 3.95
CA ALA A 143 9.73 -0.76 3.57
C ALA A 143 10.93 -1.09 2.65
N ASP A 144 11.49 -2.29 2.78
CA ASP A 144 12.63 -2.72 1.96
C ASP A 144 12.22 -3.34 0.61
N ASP A 145 10.91 -3.52 0.34
CA ASP A 145 10.43 -3.90 -0.99
C ASP A 145 10.49 -2.68 -1.94
N GLN A 146 11.34 -2.75 -2.96
CA GLN A 146 11.65 -1.62 -3.85
C GLN A 146 10.85 -1.66 -5.15
N LYS A 147 10.45 -2.85 -5.60
CA LYS A 147 9.75 -3.04 -6.88
C LYS A 147 8.55 -3.99 -6.74
N PRO A 148 7.61 -3.95 -7.70
CA PRO A 148 6.49 -4.89 -7.73
C PRO A 148 6.98 -6.34 -7.72
N GLY A 149 6.32 -7.18 -6.93
CA GLY A 149 6.67 -8.60 -6.76
C GLY A 149 7.87 -8.88 -5.84
N ASP A 150 8.51 -7.87 -5.25
CA ASP A 150 9.45 -8.11 -4.15
C ASP A 150 8.72 -8.77 -2.97
N THR A 151 9.38 -9.71 -2.34
CA THR A 151 8.85 -10.48 -1.20
C THR A 151 9.85 -10.53 -0.05
N ASN A 152 10.63 -9.47 0.14
CA ASN A 152 11.77 -9.46 1.08
C ASN A 152 11.30 -9.53 2.55
N GLY A 153 10.03 -9.23 2.80
CA GLY A 153 9.41 -9.32 4.13
C GLY A 153 8.96 -10.73 4.52
N GLN A 154 9.01 -11.70 3.62
CA GLN A 154 8.50 -13.04 3.90
C GLN A 154 9.31 -13.73 5.01
N ASP A 155 8.63 -14.27 6.01
CA ASP A 155 9.18 -15.00 7.16
C ASP A 155 10.19 -14.19 8.02
N VAL A 156 10.18 -12.86 7.87
CA VAL A 156 10.93 -11.96 8.75
C VAL A 156 10.36 -12.06 10.16
N ASP A 157 11.20 -12.32 11.16
CA ASP A 157 10.85 -12.26 12.57
C ASP A 157 11.30 -10.91 13.15
N ALA A 158 10.34 -10.02 13.36
CA ALA A 158 10.60 -8.66 13.81
C ALA A 158 9.40 -8.12 14.61
N PHE A 159 9.68 -7.23 15.57
CA PHE A 159 8.65 -6.64 16.45
C PHE A 159 7.89 -7.68 17.31
N GLY A 160 8.51 -8.86 17.48
CA GLY A 160 8.08 -9.93 18.37
C GLY A 160 7.07 -10.92 17.78
N ALA A 161 6.95 -10.98 16.46
CA ALA A 161 6.32 -12.09 15.74
C ALA A 161 6.77 -12.10 14.26
N LYS A 162 6.30 -13.08 13.48
CA LYS A 162 6.65 -13.21 12.06
C LYS A 162 5.70 -12.46 11.13
N TRP A 163 6.23 -12.16 9.96
CA TRP A 163 5.55 -11.49 8.86
C TRP A 163 5.42 -12.44 7.67
N PHE A 164 4.25 -12.45 7.03
CA PHE A 164 3.97 -13.38 5.94
C PHE A 164 3.24 -12.71 4.79
N VAL A 165 3.63 -13.12 3.59
CA VAL A 165 2.88 -12.86 2.35
C VAL A 165 1.49 -13.50 2.47
N VAL A 166 0.48 -12.78 2.00
CA VAL A 166 -0.93 -13.18 2.06
C VAL A 166 -1.38 -13.77 0.73
N ASP A 167 -2.05 -14.91 0.77
CA ASP A 167 -2.65 -15.55 -0.39
C ASP A 167 -4.07 -15.00 -0.72
N PRO A 168 -4.71 -15.43 -1.83
CA PRO A 168 -6.06 -14.98 -2.18
C PRO A 168 -7.17 -15.40 -1.22
N ASP A 169 -6.92 -16.39 -0.37
CA ASP A 169 -7.84 -16.85 0.68
C ASP A 169 -7.68 -16.02 1.97
N GLY A 170 -6.63 -15.20 2.05
CA GLY A 170 -6.30 -14.36 3.18
C GLY A 170 -5.44 -15.06 4.22
N ASP A 171 -4.87 -16.21 3.87
CA ASP A 171 -4.01 -17.00 4.75
C ASP A 171 -2.53 -16.62 4.54
N LYS A 172 -1.71 -16.86 5.58
CA LYS A 172 -0.26 -16.74 5.46
C LYS A 172 0.31 -17.88 4.63
N ILE A 173 1.22 -17.55 3.72
CA ILE A 173 1.98 -18.56 2.98
C ILE A 173 3.19 -18.97 3.83
N THR A 174 3.21 -20.20 4.33
CA THR A 174 4.35 -20.74 5.12
C THR A 174 5.27 -21.65 4.31
N THR A 175 4.86 -22.04 3.10
CA THR A 175 5.66 -22.89 2.22
C THR A 175 5.68 -22.29 0.82
N LYS A 176 6.86 -22.26 0.20
CA LYS A 176 6.97 -21.91 -1.22
C LYS A 176 6.37 -23.05 -2.05
N PRO A 177 5.57 -22.77 -3.10
CA PRO A 177 5.11 -23.82 -4.01
C PRO A 177 6.31 -24.61 -4.52
N LYS A 178 6.24 -25.95 -4.47
CA LYS A 178 7.23 -26.78 -5.14
C LYS A 178 7.09 -26.50 -6.64
N THR A 179 8.13 -25.93 -7.25
CA THR A 179 8.25 -25.91 -8.71
C THR A 179 8.15 -27.36 -9.16
N GLY A 180 7.08 -27.68 -9.91
CA GLY A 180 6.76 -29.05 -10.29
C GLY A 180 7.97 -29.72 -10.93
N ASP A 181 8.34 -30.87 -10.37
CA ASP A 181 9.20 -31.84 -11.02
C ASP A 181 8.47 -32.28 -12.29
N GLY A 182 8.83 -31.66 -13.41
CA GLY A 182 8.30 -31.95 -14.73
C GLY A 182 8.83 -33.29 -15.20
N GLY A 183 8.27 -34.38 -14.67
CA GLY A 183 8.42 -35.71 -15.23
C GLY A 183 7.59 -35.82 -16.51
N TYR A 184 8.26 -35.71 -17.66
CA TYR A 184 7.81 -36.29 -18.92
C TYR A 184 8.28 -37.74 -19.02
#